data_AF-A0AAW2LNN2-F1
#
_entry.id   AF-A0AAW2LNN2-F1
#
_cell.length_a   1.000
_cell.length_b   1.000
_cell.length_c   1.000
_cell.angle_alpha   90.00
_cell.angle_beta   90.00
_cell.angle_gamma   90.00
#
_symmetry.space_group_name_H-M   'P 1'
#
loop_
_entity.id
_entity.type
_entity.pdbx_description
1 polymer ?
#
loop_
_entity_poly.entity_id
_entity_poly.type
_entity_poly.pdbx_seq_one_letter_code
_entity_poly.pdbx_strand_id
1 'polypeptide(L)'
;MDPEKENLSDQEPLLWEDYDAESERQAGVETFYKINHINQTYDFVKRMREEYGKLDKVEMSIWECCELLNDVIDESDPDLDEPQIEHLLQTAEAIRQDYPNEDWLHLTALIHDLGKVLHHPKFGELPQWAVVVFQGKSRPQPAYNSKFGVYKEGCGLDNVLMSWGHDDYMYLVAKENKSTLPSAGLFVIRYHSFYALHRAGAYKYLMNKEDEENMKWLKIFNKYDLYSKSKVRVDVEKVKPYYLSLIHKHEDSRGDILDHRFRVFSCTAAMQCCSTDFPRLTASRPLCKH
;
A
#
# COMPACT_ATOMS: atom_id res chain seq x y z
N MET A 1 -33.59 23.60 15.06
CA MET A 1 -33.36 23.25 13.64
C MET A 1 -32.16 24.06 13.23
N ASP A 2 -30.97 23.45 13.32
CA ASP A 2 -29.71 24.11 12.92
C ASP A 2 -29.58 24.03 11.39
N PRO A 3 -29.47 25.16 10.69
CA PRO A 3 -29.41 25.20 9.24
C PRO A 3 -27.94 25.26 8.77
N GLU A 4 -27.11 24.28 9.14
CA GLU A 4 -25.69 24.29 8.72
C GLU A 4 -25.01 22.90 8.81
N LYS A 5 -25.75 21.83 8.50
CA LYS A 5 -25.14 20.53 8.18
C LYS A 5 -25.38 20.24 6.71
N GLU A 6 -24.51 20.76 5.85
CA GLU A 6 -24.39 20.23 4.49
C GLU A 6 -23.92 18.78 4.60
N ASN A 7 -24.78 17.88 4.14
CA ASN A 7 -24.51 16.47 4.05
C ASN A 7 -23.48 16.28 2.93
N LEU A 8 -22.30 15.73 3.25
CA LEU A 8 -21.26 15.37 2.26
C LEU A 8 -21.76 14.41 1.16
N SER A 9 -23.00 13.93 1.24
CA SER A 9 -23.69 13.13 0.22
C SER A 9 -24.29 13.94 -0.93
N ASP A 10 -24.51 15.24 -0.73
CA ASP A 10 -25.34 16.06 -1.63
C ASP A 10 -24.53 17.09 -2.43
N GLN A 11 -23.20 17.08 -2.29
CA GLN A 11 -22.33 17.80 -3.22
C GLN A 11 -22.30 17.00 -4.52
N GLU A 12 -22.94 17.54 -5.57
CA GLU A 12 -22.63 17.15 -6.95
C GLU A 12 -21.10 17.10 -7.08
N PRO A 13 -20.53 16.06 -7.72
CA PRO A 13 -19.09 15.96 -7.86
C PRO A 13 -18.59 17.23 -8.52
N LEU A 14 -17.96 18.11 -7.73
CA LEU A 14 -17.38 19.34 -8.22
C LEU A 14 -16.43 18.93 -9.33
N LEU A 15 -16.83 19.28 -10.55
CA LEU A 15 -16.12 19.00 -11.78
C LEU A 15 -14.87 19.88 -11.76
N TRP A 16 -13.84 19.47 -11.03
CA TRP A 16 -12.53 20.12 -11.06
C TRP A 16 -11.47 19.04 -11.23
N GLU A 17 -11.20 18.75 -12.50
CA GLU A 17 -9.82 18.68 -12.96
C GLU A 17 -9.77 19.72 -14.07
N ASP A 18 -9.63 21.00 -13.68
CA ASP A 18 -9.19 22.01 -14.64
C ASP A 18 -7.71 21.72 -14.92
N TYR A 19 -7.47 20.75 -15.81
CA TYR A 19 -6.19 20.57 -16.51
C TYR A 19 -5.87 21.75 -17.47
N ASP A 20 -6.65 22.83 -17.41
CA ASP A 20 -6.55 24.02 -18.28
C ASP A 20 -5.85 25.22 -17.62
N ALA A 21 -5.34 25.10 -16.39
CA ALA A 21 -4.54 26.15 -15.74
C ALA A 21 -3.03 25.90 -15.85
N GLU A 22 -2.40 26.42 -16.91
CA GLU A 22 -0.95 26.35 -17.12
C GLU A 22 -0.16 26.81 -15.87
N SER A 23 0.49 25.88 -15.19
CA SER A 23 1.42 26.15 -14.09
C SER A 23 2.71 25.34 -14.26
N GLU A 24 3.83 25.82 -13.71
CA GLU A 24 5.11 25.07 -13.73
C GLU A 24 4.96 23.70 -13.04
N ARG A 25 4.08 23.58 -12.04
CA ARG A 25 3.74 22.32 -11.36
C ARG A 25 3.09 21.32 -12.33
N GLN A 26 2.22 21.78 -13.24
CA GLN A 26 1.61 20.93 -14.27
C GLN A 26 2.63 20.36 -15.26
N ALA A 27 3.57 21.18 -15.73
CA ALA A 27 4.62 20.72 -16.65
C ALA A 27 5.54 19.67 -16.00
N GLY A 28 5.78 19.79 -14.68
CA GLY A 28 6.48 18.78 -13.88
C GLY A 28 5.72 17.45 -13.83
N VAL A 29 4.43 17.49 -13.51
CA VAL A 29 3.55 16.31 -13.43
C VAL A 29 3.40 15.61 -14.78
N GLU A 30 3.25 16.35 -15.88
CA GLU A 30 3.20 15.76 -17.23
C GLU A 30 4.51 15.06 -17.61
N THR A 31 5.65 15.69 -17.30
CA THR A 31 6.97 15.12 -17.55
C THR A 31 7.16 13.84 -16.72
N PHE A 32 6.74 13.87 -15.45
CA PHE A 32 6.75 12.72 -14.56
C PHE A 32 5.98 11.53 -15.15
N TYR A 33 4.72 11.74 -15.58
CA TYR A 33 3.90 10.66 -16.13
C TYR A 33 4.41 10.15 -17.47
N LYS A 34 4.97 11.02 -18.30
CA LYS A 34 5.65 10.60 -19.52
C LYS A 34 6.82 9.67 -19.24
N ILE A 35 7.65 9.97 -18.25
CA ILE A 35 8.78 9.11 -17.83
C ILE A 35 8.25 7.79 -17.24
N ASN A 36 7.21 7.84 -16.39
CA ASN A 36 6.55 6.66 -15.84
C ASN A 36 6.08 5.72 -16.97
N HIS A 37 5.27 6.21 -17.92
CA HIS A 37 4.71 5.38 -19.00
C HIS A 37 5.77 4.81 -19.96
N ILE A 38 6.94 5.46 -20.06
CA ILE A 38 8.07 4.96 -20.85
C ILE A 38 8.78 3.80 -20.13
N ASN A 39 8.99 3.91 -18.82
CA ASN A 39 9.86 3.01 -18.07
C ASN A 39 9.12 1.86 -17.37
N GLN A 40 7.81 1.99 -17.12
CA GLN A 40 6.94 0.95 -16.57
C GLN A 40 6.67 -0.16 -17.60
N THR A 41 7.70 -0.96 -17.87
CA THR A 41 7.64 -2.11 -18.77
C THR A 41 7.31 -3.40 -18.01
N TYR A 42 6.77 -4.40 -18.71
CA TYR A 42 6.45 -5.70 -18.12
C TYR A 42 7.66 -6.34 -17.40
N ASP A 43 8.85 -6.28 -18.01
CA ASP A 43 10.08 -6.80 -17.40
C ASP A 43 10.53 -5.97 -16.20
N PHE A 44 10.39 -4.65 -16.26
CA PHE A 44 10.67 -3.78 -15.12
C PHE A 44 9.81 -4.20 -13.91
N VAL A 45 8.49 -4.24 -14.07
CA VAL A 45 7.59 -4.59 -12.97
C VAL A 45 7.88 -5.99 -12.42
N LYS A 46 8.12 -6.98 -13.29
CA LYS A 46 8.48 -8.34 -12.84
C LYS A 46 9.70 -8.33 -11.92
N ARG A 47 10.78 -7.65 -12.32
CA ARG A 47 11.99 -7.54 -11.51
C ARG A 47 11.71 -6.80 -10.20
N MET A 48 10.93 -5.73 -10.23
CA MET A 48 10.59 -4.98 -9.01
C MET A 48 9.80 -5.83 -8.03
N ARG A 49 8.78 -6.57 -8.48
CA ARG A 49 8.04 -7.52 -7.65
C ARG A 49 8.93 -8.64 -7.10
N GLU A 50 9.87 -9.15 -7.89
CA GLU A 50 10.82 -10.17 -7.43
C GLU A 50 11.79 -9.62 -6.38
N GLU A 51 12.30 -8.41 -6.57
CA GLU A 51 13.25 -7.78 -5.66
C GLU A 51 12.56 -7.38 -4.35
N TYR A 52 11.49 -6.61 -4.44
CA TYR A 52 10.81 -6.03 -3.27
C TYR A 52 9.82 -7.00 -2.63
N GLY A 53 9.40 -8.06 -3.31
CA GLY A 53 8.58 -9.13 -2.74
C GLY A 53 9.33 -10.00 -1.72
N LYS A 54 10.67 -9.96 -1.69
CA LYS A 54 11.49 -10.56 -0.61
C LYS A 54 11.31 -9.85 0.73
N LEU A 55 10.80 -8.63 0.64
CA LEU A 55 10.66 -7.65 1.67
C LEU A 55 12.00 -7.17 2.27
N ASP A 56 13.02 -7.96 2.55
CA ASP A 56 14.39 -7.68 3.09
C ASP A 56 15.09 -6.28 3.22
N LYS A 57 14.43 -5.12 3.09
CA LYS A 57 15.04 -3.78 3.14
C LYS A 57 15.20 -3.23 4.57
N VAL A 58 14.13 -3.18 5.38
CA VAL A 58 14.14 -2.50 6.70
C VAL A 58 13.10 -3.05 7.67
N GLU A 59 13.43 -3.22 8.96
CA GLU A 59 12.45 -3.57 10.00
C GLU A 59 11.96 -2.32 10.74
N MET A 60 10.66 -2.10 10.77
CA MET A 60 10.02 -0.99 11.49
C MET A 60 8.54 -1.26 11.70
N SER A 61 7.92 -0.70 12.72
CA SER A 61 6.46 -0.67 12.90
C SER A 61 5.75 0.20 11.85
N ILE A 62 4.43 0.02 11.69
CA ILE A 62 3.62 0.94 10.86
C ILE A 62 3.81 2.38 11.29
N TRP A 63 3.80 2.65 12.60
CA TRP A 63 3.86 4.02 13.09
C TRP A 63 5.24 4.66 12.82
N GLU A 64 6.33 3.91 12.98
CA GLU A 64 7.67 4.36 12.56
C GLU A 64 7.73 4.62 11.04
N CYS A 65 7.01 3.84 10.24
CA CYS A 65 6.88 4.07 8.79
C CYS A 65 6.11 5.37 8.49
N CYS A 66 5.00 5.64 9.19
CA CYS A 66 4.28 6.91 9.10
C CYS A 66 5.20 8.10 9.46
N GLU A 67 6.00 7.96 10.51
CA GLU A 67 6.95 9.00 10.94
C GLU A 67 8.08 9.20 9.90
N LEU A 68 8.57 8.12 9.28
CA LEU A 68 9.60 8.16 8.23
C LEU A 68 9.14 8.89 6.96
N LEU A 69 7.86 8.76 6.60
CA LEU A 69 7.32 9.41 5.40
C LEU A 69 7.27 10.93 5.48
N ASN A 70 7.41 11.52 6.67
CA ASN A 70 7.55 12.97 6.80
C ASN A 70 8.82 13.50 6.10
N ASP A 71 9.80 12.64 5.83
CA ASP A 71 11.01 12.97 5.08
C ASP A 71 10.85 12.77 3.55
N VAL A 72 9.66 12.38 3.06
CA VAL A 72 9.38 12.09 1.65
C VAL A 72 8.40 13.11 1.07
N ILE A 73 8.83 13.85 0.03
CA ILE A 73 7.99 14.77 -0.74
C ILE A 73 7.42 14.02 -1.96
N ASP A 74 6.10 14.08 -2.17
CA ASP A 74 5.46 13.51 -3.37
C ASP A 74 5.38 14.56 -4.48
N GLU A 75 6.16 14.37 -5.54
CA GLU A 75 6.23 15.29 -6.69
C GLU A 75 5.05 15.12 -7.67
N SER A 76 4.25 14.06 -7.53
CA SER A 76 3.13 13.79 -8.43
C SER A 76 1.81 14.40 -7.96
N ASP A 77 1.72 14.78 -6.68
CA ASP A 77 0.53 15.36 -6.08
C ASP A 77 0.55 16.90 -6.23
N PRO A 78 -0.39 17.50 -7.00
CA PRO A 78 -0.46 18.95 -7.13
C PRO A 78 -0.98 19.64 -5.87
N ASP A 79 -1.56 18.90 -4.93
CA ASP A 79 -2.35 19.44 -3.80
C ASP A 79 -1.64 19.33 -2.44
N LEU A 80 -0.51 18.61 -2.36
CA LEU A 80 0.18 18.35 -1.10
C LEU A 80 1.39 19.29 -0.90
N ASP A 81 1.28 20.20 0.08
CA ASP A 81 2.41 20.95 0.65
C ASP A 81 2.66 20.54 2.13
N GLU A 82 1.87 19.61 2.67
CA GLU A 82 1.89 19.18 4.08
C GLU A 82 2.68 17.87 4.27
N PRO A 83 3.15 17.56 5.51
CA PRO A 83 3.82 16.29 5.81
C PRO A 83 2.92 15.09 5.49
N GLN A 84 3.49 14.01 4.97
CA GLN A 84 2.73 12.83 4.55
C GLN A 84 1.88 12.22 5.68
N ILE A 85 2.33 12.27 6.94
CA ILE A 85 1.53 11.74 8.05
C ILE A 85 0.18 12.48 8.22
N GLU A 86 0.13 13.77 7.87
CA GLU A 86 -1.13 14.54 7.92
C GLU A 86 -2.10 14.02 6.86
N HIS A 87 -1.65 13.71 5.64
CA HIS A 87 -2.48 13.11 4.60
C HIS A 87 -3.07 11.76 5.05
N LEU A 88 -2.23 10.89 5.60
CA LEU A 88 -2.66 9.58 6.12
C LEU A 88 -3.73 9.73 7.21
N LEU A 89 -3.50 10.64 8.16
CA LEU A 89 -4.41 10.86 9.29
C LEU A 89 -5.68 11.60 8.89
N GLN A 90 -5.61 12.55 7.96
CA GLN A 90 -6.78 13.26 7.42
C GLN A 90 -7.72 12.27 6.72
N THR A 91 -7.15 11.40 5.87
CA THR A 91 -7.91 10.36 5.18
C THR A 91 -8.55 9.40 6.19
N ALA A 92 -7.77 8.92 7.16
CA ALA A 92 -8.24 7.97 8.15
C ALA A 92 -9.29 8.56 9.11
N GLU A 93 -9.10 9.80 9.60
CA GLU A 93 -10.05 10.47 10.50
C GLU A 93 -11.35 10.83 9.79
N ALA A 94 -11.30 11.27 8.53
CA ALA A 94 -12.49 11.58 7.75
C ALA A 94 -13.33 10.31 7.50
N ILE A 95 -12.69 9.19 7.17
CA ILE A 95 -13.38 7.89 7.09
C ILE A 95 -13.92 7.50 8.45
N ARG A 96 -13.15 7.64 9.53
CA ARG A 96 -13.56 7.26 10.90
C ARG A 96 -14.79 8.03 11.37
N GLN A 97 -14.94 9.27 10.94
CA GLN A 97 -16.11 10.08 11.25
C GLN A 97 -17.38 9.54 10.58
N ASP A 98 -17.29 9.14 9.31
CA ASP A 98 -18.45 8.71 8.51
C ASP A 98 -18.76 7.22 8.63
N TYR A 99 -17.74 6.39 8.90
CA TYR A 99 -17.83 4.93 9.01
C TYR A 99 -17.29 4.41 10.37
N PRO A 100 -17.80 4.89 11.52
CA PRO A 100 -17.18 4.65 12.83
C PRO A 100 -17.06 3.17 13.26
N ASN A 101 -17.79 2.26 12.60
CA ASN A 101 -17.78 0.83 12.89
C ASN A 101 -16.87 0.02 11.93
N GLU A 102 -16.27 0.64 10.92
CA GLU A 102 -15.44 -0.03 9.91
C GLU A 102 -13.95 0.17 10.20
N ASP A 103 -13.51 -0.32 11.37
CA ASP A 103 -12.15 -0.07 11.85
C ASP A 103 -11.02 -0.55 10.92
N TRP A 104 -11.24 -1.65 10.19
CA TRP A 104 -10.34 -2.12 9.14
C TRP A 104 -10.16 -1.09 8.02
N LEU A 105 -11.17 -0.28 7.73
CA LEU A 105 -11.11 0.76 6.70
C LEU A 105 -10.32 1.98 7.20
N HIS A 106 -10.39 2.29 8.51
CA HIS A 106 -9.57 3.33 9.12
C HIS A 106 -8.09 2.95 9.06
N LEU A 107 -7.76 1.69 9.36
CA LEU A 107 -6.38 1.20 9.23
C LEU A 107 -5.96 1.17 7.76
N THR A 108 -6.82 0.69 6.85
CA THR A 108 -6.56 0.71 5.41
C THR A 108 -6.18 2.12 4.95
N ALA A 109 -6.91 3.14 5.43
CA ALA A 109 -6.64 4.53 5.13
C ALA A 109 -5.35 5.07 5.75
N LEU A 110 -5.01 4.67 6.96
CA LEU A 110 -3.73 5.05 7.56
C LEU A 110 -2.54 4.51 6.74
N ILE A 111 -2.68 3.33 6.12
CA ILE A 111 -1.54 2.60 5.56
C ILE A 111 -1.42 2.65 4.04
N HIS A 112 -2.44 3.16 3.33
CA HIS A 112 -2.54 3.07 1.87
C HIS A 112 -1.29 3.59 1.15
N ASP A 113 -0.76 4.71 1.63
CA ASP A 113 0.34 5.44 1.01
C ASP A 113 1.71 5.09 1.58
N LEU A 114 1.78 4.15 2.54
CA LEU A 114 3.05 3.84 3.20
C LEU A 114 4.11 3.29 2.26
N GLY A 115 3.72 2.81 1.07
CA GLY A 115 4.65 2.31 0.07
C GLY A 115 5.48 3.41 -0.58
N LYS A 116 5.17 4.69 -0.33
CA LYS A 116 6.00 5.83 -0.77
C LYS A 116 7.40 5.79 -0.15
N VAL A 117 7.62 5.01 0.91
CA VAL A 117 8.95 4.74 1.48
C VAL A 117 9.94 4.15 0.48
N LEU A 118 9.48 3.57 -0.64
CA LEU A 118 10.34 3.14 -1.73
C LEU A 118 11.27 4.25 -2.26
N HIS A 119 10.89 5.52 -2.11
CA HIS A 119 11.75 6.67 -2.46
C HIS A 119 12.84 6.95 -1.42
N HIS A 120 12.71 6.44 -0.20
CA HIS A 120 13.66 6.67 0.86
C HIS A 120 14.94 5.81 0.66
N PRO A 121 16.15 6.32 0.97
CA PRO A 121 17.41 5.58 0.78
C PRO A 121 17.46 4.20 1.46
N LYS A 122 16.81 4.06 2.61
CA LYS A 122 16.71 2.76 3.33
C LYS A 122 15.97 1.67 2.53
N PHE A 123 15.12 2.05 1.57
CA PHE A 123 14.32 1.11 0.79
C PHE A 123 14.82 0.94 -0.65
N GLY A 124 15.78 1.73 -1.09
CA GLY A 124 16.39 1.61 -2.43
C GLY A 124 16.40 2.89 -3.24
N GLU A 125 15.87 3.99 -2.71
CA GLU A 125 15.89 5.31 -3.37
C GLU A 125 15.35 5.27 -4.79
N LEU A 126 14.21 4.61 -4.98
CA LEU A 126 13.61 4.50 -6.29
C LEU A 126 13.23 5.90 -6.81
N PRO A 127 13.42 6.18 -8.11
CA PRO A 127 12.95 7.42 -8.67
C PRO A 127 11.43 7.51 -8.51
N GLN A 128 10.89 8.70 -8.30
CA GLN A 128 9.47 8.85 -7.94
C GLN A 128 8.52 8.22 -8.98
N TRP A 129 8.89 8.18 -10.27
CA TRP A 129 8.08 7.52 -11.32
C TRP A 129 7.94 6.01 -11.10
N ALA A 130 8.79 5.37 -10.30
CA ALA A 130 8.72 3.97 -9.90
C ALA A 130 8.08 3.78 -8.51
N VAL A 131 7.57 4.84 -7.90
CA VAL A 131 6.97 4.85 -6.56
C VAL A 131 5.53 5.34 -6.62
N VAL A 132 5.28 6.49 -7.24
CA VAL A 132 3.93 7.01 -7.46
C VAL A 132 3.50 6.71 -8.88
N VAL A 133 2.30 6.17 -9.03
CA VAL A 133 1.84 5.57 -10.27
C VAL A 133 0.56 6.22 -10.73
N PHE A 134 0.54 6.68 -11.97
CA PHE A 134 -0.70 6.96 -12.68
C PHE A 134 -0.82 6.05 -13.89
N GLN A 135 -1.87 5.24 -13.88
CA GLN A 135 -2.09 4.25 -14.91
C GLN A 135 -2.68 4.90 -16.16
N GLY A 136 -1.81 5.19 -17.13
CA GLY A 136 -2.19 5.70 -18.46
C GLY A 136 -1.79 4.74 -19.58
N LYS A 137 -1.93 5.20 -20.83
CA LYS A 137 -1.53 4.40 -22.00
C LYS A 137 -0.01 4.27 -22.07
N SER A 138 0.48 3.08 -21.76
CA SER A 138 1.89 2.72 -21.97
C SER A 138 2.26 2.71 -23.45
N ARG A 139 3.57 2.84 -23.74
CA ARG A 139 4.09 2.80 -25.10
C ARG A 139 3.75 1.44 -25.75
N PRO A 140 3.24 1.40 -27.00
CA PRO A 140 2.88 0.15 -27.66
C PRO A 140 4.08 -0.81 -27.71
N GLN A 141 3.95 -1.97 -27.09
CA GLN A 141 4.90 -3.05 -27.23
C GLN A 141 4.29 -4.11 -28.16
N PRO A 142 4.90 -4.44 -29.30
CA PRO A 142 4.30 -5.34 -30.30
C PRO A 142 3.79 -6.67 -29.71
N ALA A 143 4.46 -7.20 -28.68
CA ALA A 143 4.06 -8.43 -27.99
C ALA A 143 2.77 -8.30 -27.16
N TYR A 144 2.35 -7.08 -26.79
CA TYR A 144 1.27 -6.81 -25.83
C TYR A 144 0.14 -5.92 -26.39
N ASN A 145 0.17 -5.59 -27.69
CA ASN A 145 -0.75 -4.63 -28.32
C ASN A 145 -2.18 -5.15 -28.58
N SER A 146 -2.55 -6.33 -28.05
CA SER A 146 -3.93 -6.81 -28.12
C SER A 146 -4.77 -6.22 -26.98
N LYS A 147 -6.11 -6.25 -27.09
CA LYS A 147 -7.02 -5.80 -26.03
C LYS A 147 -6.71 -6.44 -24.66
N PHE A 148 -6.28 -7.70 -24.68
CA PHE A 148 -5.97 -8.46 -23.46
C PHE A 148 -4.48 -8.55 -23.17
N GLY A 149 -3.60 -8.11 -24.08
CA GLY A 149 -2.16 -8.30 -23.97
C GLY A 149 -1.80 -9.77 -23.69
N VAL A 150 -1.22 -10.01 -22.51
CA VAL A 150 -0.84 -11.34 -21.99
C VAL A 150 -1.89 -11.97 -21.08
N TYR A 151 -3.01 -11.30 -20.85
CA TYR A 151 -4.05 -11.71 -19.90
C TYR A 151 -5.22 -12.42 -20.57
N LYS A 152 -6.11 -12.97 -19.75
CA LYS A 152 -7.38 -13.53 -20.18
C LYS A 152 -8.52 -12.64 -19.70
N GLU A 153 -9.63 -12.64 -20.43
CA GLU A 153 -10.86 -11.99 -19.97
C GLU A 153 -11.29 -12.57 -18.62
N GLY A 154 -11.70 -11.68 -17.69
CA GLY A 154 -12.15 -12.05 -16.36
C GLY A 154 -11.11 -12.79 -15.50
N CYS A 155 -9.81 -12.61 -15.77
CA CYS A 155 -8.76 -13.31 -15.01
C CYS A 155 -8.69 -12.87 -13.54
N GLY A 156 -9.31 -11.76 -13.18
CA GLY A 156 -9.18 -11.12 -11.88
C GLY A 156 -7.96 -10.19 -11.85
N LEU A 157 -8.10 -9.05 -11.19
CA LEU A 157 -7.03 -8.05 -11.11
C LEU A 157 -5.81 -8.55 -10.34
N ASP A 158 -5.95 -9.54 -9.44
CA ASP A 158 -4.81 -10.15 -8.73
C ASP A 158 -3.84 -10.83 -9.71
N ASN A 159 -4.34 -11.29 -10.86
CA ASN A 159 -3.55 -11.92 -11.93
C ASN A 159 -3.03 -10.92 -12.98
N VAL A 160 -3.33 -9.62 -12.81
CA VAL A 160 -2.84 -8.55 -13.69
C VAL A 160 -1.56 -7.97 -13.09
N LEU A 161 -0.52 -7.87 -13.91
CA LEU A 161 0.71 -7.20 -13.53
C LEU A 161 0.50 -5.69 -13.68
N MET A 162 0.26 -5.03 -12.54
CA MET A 162 0.09 -3.57 -12.45
C MET A 162 1.44 -2.87 -12.58
N SER A 163 1.47 -1.63 -13.06
CA SER A 163 2.68 -0.79 -12.97
C SER A 163 3.17 -0.72 -11.52
N TRP A 164 4.48 -0.82 -11.32
CA TRP A 164 5.10 -0.92 -9.99
C TRP A 164 5.06 0.42 -9.25
N GLY A 165 4.70 0.38 -7.97
CA GLY A 165 4.78 1.51 -7.05
C GLY A 165 4.20 1.18 -5.67
N HIS A 166 3.81 2.23 -4.94
CA HIS A 166 3.41 2.15 -3.53
C HIS A 166 2.20 1.24 -3.29
N ASP A 167 1.17 1.26 -4.17
CA ASP A 167 0.00 0.37 -4.06
C ASP A 167 0.40 -1.12 -4.00
N ASP A 168 1.18 -1.55 -4.99
CA ASP A 168 1.53 -2.96 -5.17
C ASP A 168 2.56 -3.41 -4.14
N TYR A 169 3.46 -2.51 -3.73
CA TYR A 169 4.37 -2.75 -2.63
C TYR A 169 3.65 -2.87 -1.29
N MET A 170 2.74 -1.96 -0.93
CA MET A 170 1.99 -2.08 0.33
C MET A 170 1.06 -3.28 0.36
N TYR A 171 0.49 -3.66 -0.79
CA TYR A 171 -0.22 -4.92 -0.90
C TYR A 171 0.68 -6.13 -0.59
N LEU A 172 1.89 -6.19 -1.14
CA LEU A 172 2.87 -7.24 -0.84
C LEU A 172 3.25 -7.24 0.65
N VAL A 173 3.55 -6.07 1.20
CA VAL A 173 3.87 -5.86 2.61
C VAL A 173 2.74 -6.40 3.51
N ALA A 174 1.48 -6.02 3.25
CA ALA A 174 0.33 -6.50 4.02
C ALA A 174 0.10 -8.01 3.87
N LYS A 175 0.23 -8.54 2.65
CA LYS A 175 0.00 -9.98 2.35
C LYS A 175 1.04 -10.87 3.00
N GLU A 176 2.33 -10.57 2.84
CA GLU A 176 3.43 -11.38 3.38
C GLU A 176 3.55 -11.25 4.91
N ASN A 177 3.13 -10.11 5.49
CA ASN A 177 2.98 -9.97 6.94
C ASN A 177 1.72 -10.63 7.51
N LYS A 178 0.90 -11.28 6.65
CA LYS A 178 -0.34 -11.96 7.07
C LYS A 178 -1.29 -11.03 7.82
N SER A 179 -1.42 -9.79 7.32
CA SER A 179 -2.40 -8.85 7.84
C SER A 179 -3.79 -9.49 7.89
N THR A 180 -4.55 -9.17 8.94
CA THR A 180 -5.94 -9.63 9.08
C THR A 180 -6.95 -8.69 8.41
N LEU A 181 -6.48 -7.72 7.62
CA LEU A 181 -7.37 -6.88 6.81
C LEU A 181 -8.24 -7.75 5.89
N PRO A 182 -9.54 -7.42 5.73
CA PRO A 182 -10.40 -8.14 4.80
C PRO A 182 -9.93 -7.94 3.35
N SER A 183 -10.43 -8.77 2.43
CA SER A 183 -10.11 -8.66 1.00
C SER A 183 -10.39 -7.26 0.45
N ALA A 184 -11.43 -6.60 0.94
CA ALA A 184 -11.74 -5.21 0.62
C ALA A 184 -10.60 -4.23 0.97
N GLY A 185 -9.98 -4.36 2.15
CA GLY A 185 -8.87 -3.49 2.56
C GLY A 185 -7.63 -3.70 1.70
N LEU A 186 -7.28 -4.96 1.43
CA LEU A 186 -6.16 -5.30 0.54
C LEU A 186 -6.42 -4.83 -0.91
N PHE A 187 -7.67 -4.91 -1.37
CA PHE A 187 -8.08 -4.43 -2.68
C PHE A 187 -7.96 -2.90 -2.79
N VAL A 188 -8.41 -2.18 -1.76
CA VAL A 188 -8.26 -0.71 -1.68
C VAL A 188 -6.78 -0.33 -1.76
N ILE A 189 -5.92 -0.92 -0.92
CA ILE A 189 -4.48 -0.62 -0.91
C ILE A 189 -3.86 -0.83 -2.30
N ARG A 190 -4.19 -1.93 -2.97
CA ARG A 190 -3.54 -2.28 -4.24
C ARG A 190 -4.01 -1.49 -5.46
N TYR A 191 -5.20 -0.90 -5.40
CA TYR A 191 -5.85 -0.33 -6.60
C TYR A 191 -6.33 1.11 -6.42
N HIS A 192 -6.00 1.80 -5.32
CA HIS A 192 -6.39 3.19 -5.08
C HIS A 192 -5.77 4.19 -6.05
N SER A 193 -4.62 3.87 -6.66
CA SER A 193 -4.03 4.66 -7.74
C SER A 193 -4.52 4.23 -9.14
N PHE A 194 -5.42 3.26 -9.26
CA PHE A 194 -5.89 2.74 -10.55
C PHE A 194 -7.04 3.58 -11.15
N TYR A 195 -6.82 4.89 -11.34
CA TYR A 195 -7.83 5.85 -11.81
C TYR A 195 -8.49 5.47 -13.13
N ALA A 196 -7.74 4.87 -14.06
CA ALA A 196 -8.31 4.37 -15.31
C ALA A 196 -9.45 3.37 -15.07
N LEU A 197 -9.41 2.58 -14.00
CA LEU A 197 -10.47 1.67 -13.61
C LEU A 197 -11.58 2.37 -12.81
N HIS A 198 -11.26 2.93 -11.64
CA HIS A 198 -12.30 3.36 -10.69
C HIS A 198 -12.95 4.69 -11.06
N ARG A 199 -12.27 5.55 -11.83
CA ARG A 199 -12.81 6.81 -12.33
C ARG A 199 -13.29 6.71 -13.78
N ALA A 200 -12.43 6.22 -14.69
CA ALA A 200 -12.76 6.17 -16.12
C ALA A 200 -13.48 4.88 -16.57
N GLY A 201 -13.57 3.85 -15.72
CA GLY A 201 -14.28 2.61 -16.02
C GLY A 201 -13.59 1.70 -17.05
N ALA A 202 -12.31 1.94 -17.37
CA ALA A 202 -11.50 1.08 -18.22
C ALA A 202 -11.15 -0.24 -17.51
N TYR A 203 -10.59 -1.20 -18.25
CA TYR A 203 -10.08 -2.48 -17.73
C TYR A 203 -11.08 -3.41 -17.01
N LYS A 204 -12.37 -3.06 -16.94
CA LYS A 204 -13.42 -3.92 -16.34
C LYS A 204 -13.49 -5.34 -16.91
N TYR A 205 -13.09 -5.52 -18.16
CA TYR A 205 -13.03 -6.84 -18.81
C TYR A 205 -11.97 -7.80 -18.21
N LEU A 206 -11.07 -7.31 -17.35
CA LEU A 206 -10.11 -8.13 -16.62
C LEU A 206 -10.62 -8.53 -15.22
N MET A 207 -11.64 -7.84 -14.72
CA MET A 207 -12.16 -8.06 -13.37
C MET A 207 -12.89 -9.39 -13.22
N ASN A 208 -12.77 -10.01 -12.05
CA ASN A 208 -13.61 -11.11 -11.63
C ASN A 208 -14.73 -10.61 -10.67
N LYS A 209 -15.55 -11.53 -10.17
CA LYS A 209 -16.67 -11.21 -9.27
C LYS A 209 -16.22 -10.56 -7.96
N GLU A 210 -15.12 -11.01 -7.38
CA GLU A 210 -14.59 -10.45 -6.13
C GLU A 210 -14.09 -9.01 -6.33
N ASP A 211 -13.43 -8.73 -7.46
CA ASP A 211 -13.02 -7.38 -7.81
C ASP A 211 -14.24 -6.44 -7.91
N GLU A 212 -15.31 -6.90 -8.57
CA GLU A 212 -16.57 -6.14 -8.69
C GLU A 212 -17.21 -5.84 -7.33
N GLU A 213 -17.20 -6.80 -6.40
CA GLU A 213 -17.72 -6.62 -5.03
C GLU A 213 -16.89 -5.62 -4.24
N ASN A 214 -15.56 -5.60 -4.43
CA ASN A 214 -14.64 -4.70 -3.74
C ASN A 214 -14.58 -3.28 -4.33
N MET A 215 -15.01 -3.07 -5.58
CA MET A 215 -15.08 -1.75 -6.21
C MET A 215 -15.88 -0.72 -5.40
N LYS A 216 -16.89 -1.16 -4.64
CA LYS A 216 -17.66 -0.24 -3.79
C LYS A 216 -16.78 0.41 -2.72
N TRP A 217 -15.89 -0.37 -2.10
CA TRP A 217 -14.99 0.09 -1.05
C TRP A 217 -13.88 0.97 -1.62
N LEU A 218 -13.35 0.60 -2.80
CA LEU A 218 -12.39 1.42 -3.52
C LEU A 218 -12.94 2.83 -3.83
N LYS A 219 -14.19 2.91 -4.29
CA LYS A 219 -14.85 4.20 -4.55
C LYS A 219 -15.12 5.01 -3.29
N ILE A 220 -15.53 4.35 -2.20
CA ILE A 220 -15.70 5.00 -0.90
C ILE A 220 -14.37 5.58 -0.45
N PHE A 221 -13.31 4.77 -0.43
CA PHE A 221 -11.97 5.19 -0.03
C PHE A 221 -11.45 6.38 -0.85
N ASN A 222 -11.52 6.30 -2.18
CA ASN A 222 -10.98 7.33 -3.07
C ASN A 222 -11.61 8.72 -2.87
N LYS A 223 -12.86 8.80 -2.39
CA LYS A 223 -13.48 10.07 -2.00
C LYS A 223 -12.69 10.74 -0.88
N TYR A 224 -12.26 10.00 0.13
CA TYR A 224 -11.56 10.56 1.28
C TYR A 224 -10.09 10.83 0.97
N ASP A 225 -9.43 9.93 0.26
CA ASP A 225 -8.05 10.11 -0.21
C ASP A 225 -7.89 11.43 -1.00
N LEU A 226 -8.84 11.74 -1.88
CA LEU A 226 -8.84 12.99 -2.64
C LEU A 226 -9.32 14.22 -1.85
N TYR A 227 -10.46 14.11 -1.16
CA TYR A 227 -11.19 15.30 -0.68
C TYR A 227 -11.06 15.57 0.81
N SER A 228 -10.33 14.74 1.57
CA SER A 228 -10.03 15.01 2.97
C SER A 228 -8.79 15.89 3.18
N LYS A 229 -8.01 16.13 2.10
CA LYS A 229 -6.82 16.99 2.12
C LYS A 229 -7.20 18.39 2.61
N SER A 230 -6.59 18.80 3.72
CA SER A 230 -6.95 20.03 4.43
C SER A 230 -5.73 20.76 4.96
N LYS A 231 -5.84 22.09 5.08
CA LYS A 231 -4.85 22.90 5.81
C LYS A 231 -4.99 22.77 7.33
N VAL A 232 -6.10 22.18 7.80
CA VAL A 232 -6.31 21.90 9.23
C VAL A 232 -5.63 20.58 9.56
N ARG A 233 -4.59 20.66 10.40
CA ARG A 233 -3.82 19.49 10.84
C ARG A 233 -4.55 18.66 11.87
N VAL A 234 -4.31 17.36 11.83
CA VAL A 234 -4.79 16.41 12.84
C VAL A 234 -3.85 16.48 14.05
N ASP A 235 -4.42 16.48 15.25
CA ASP A 235 -3.63 16.36 16.48
C ASP A 235 -3.12 14.91 16.59
N VAL A 236 -1.89 14.69 16.09
CA VAL A 236 -1.24 13.38 16.02
C VAL A 236 -1.20 12.69 17.38
N GLU A 237 -0.81 13.39 18.45
CA GLU A 237 -0.68 12.82 19.78
C GLU A 237 -2.03 12.37 20.36
N LYS A 238 -3.11 13.09 20.01
CA LYS A 238 -4.46 12.72 20.41
C LYS A 238 -4.98 11.46 19.72
N VAL A 239 -4.67 11.27 18.44
CA VAL A 239 -5.20 10.14 17.65
C VAL A 239 -4.29 8.91 17.63
N LYS A 240 -2.98 9.09 17.86
CA LYS A 240 -1.97 8.02 17.87
C LYS A 240 -2.36 6.80 18.73
N PRO A 241 -2.90 6.94 19.97
CA PRO A 241 -3.31 5.78 20.76
C PRO A 241 -4.39 4.92 20.09
N TYR A 242 -5.32 5.55 19.36
CA TYR A 242 -6.36 4.84 18.63
C TYR A 242 -5.77 4.02 17.48
N TYR A 243 -4.94 4.63 16.65
CA TYR A 243 -4.33 3.95 15.50
C TYR A 243 -3.35 2.85 15.91
N LEU A 244 -2.55 3.06 16.96
CA LEU A 244 -1.73 1.99 17.54
C LEU A 244 -2.58 0.78 17.98
N SER A 245 -3.76 1.02 18.56
CA SER A 245 -4.66 -0.08 18.92
C SER A 245 -5.18 -0.86 17.71
N LEU A 246 -5.42 -0.19 16.57
CA LEU A 246 -5.84 -0.85 15.32
C LEU A 246 -4.70 -1.65 14.68
N ILE A 247 -3.50 -1.06 14.64
CA ILE A 247 -2.26 -1.71 14.21
C ILE A 247 -2.09 -3.02 14.99
N HIS A 248 -2.18 -2.96 16.32
CA HIS A 248 -2.07 -4.16 17.16
C HIS A 248 -3.18 -5.18 16.86
N LYS A 249 -4.45 -4.74 16.76
CA LYS A 249 -5.58 -5.63 16.46
C LYS A 249 -5.37 -6.39 15.15
N HIS A 250 -4.88 -5.70 14.12
CA HIS A 250 -4.82 -6.26 12.78
C HIS A 250 -3.52 -7.02 12.47
N GLU A 251 -2.52 -6.93 13.36
CA GLU A 251 -1.19 -7.55 13.20
C GLU A 251 -0.86 -8.63 14.24
N ASP A 252 -1.54 -8.66 15.40
CA ASP A 252 -1.24 -9.59 16.49
C ASP A 252 -1.82 -11.00 16.29
N SER A 253 -1.50 -11.62 15.14
CA SER A 253 -1.70 -13.06 14.93
C SER A 253 -0.45 -13.88 15.29
N ARG A 254 0.63 -13.24 15.74
CA ARG A 254 1.93 -13.88 16.01
C ARG A 254 2.23 -14.16 17.50
N GLY A 255 1.44 -13.64 18.44
CA GLY A 255 1.52 -14.06 19.85
C GLY A 255 2.77 -13.64 20.62
N ASP A 256 3.62 -12.78 20.06
CA ASP A 256 4.78 -12.20 20.74
C ASP A 256 4.51 -10.72 21.07
N ILE A 257 4.02 -10.48 22.29
CA ILE A 257 3.50 -9.20 22.82
C ILE A 257 4.58 -8.10 23.01
N LEU A 258 5.80 -8.24 22.47
CA LEU A 258 6.90 -7.30 22.79
C LEU A 258 7.68 -6.74 21.60
N ASP A 259 7.22 -6.93 20.37
CA ASP A 259 7.80 -6.19 19.23
C ASP A 259 6.75 -5.91 18.16
N HIS A 260 6.12 -4.73 18.24
CA HIS A 260 5.17 -4.21 17.24
C HIS A 260 5.84 -3.83 15.91
N ARG A 261 6.95 -4.48 15.58
CA ARG A 261 7.69 -4.24 14.34
C ARG A 261 7.02 -4.97 13.20
N PHE A 262 6.71 -4.21 12.15
CA PHE A 262 6.33 -4.76 10.88
C PHE A 262 7.53 -5.55 10.36
N ARG A 263 7.30 -6.83 10.08
CA ARG A 263 8.34 -7.63 9.46
C ARG A 263 8.24 -7.41 7.96
N VAL A 264 9.07 -6.53 7.47
CA VAL A 264 9.56 -6.62 6.09
C VAL A 264 10.47 -7.89 5.95
N PHE A 265 10.25 -8.96 6.73
CA PHE A 265 11.15 -10.10 6.96
C PHE A 265 10.44 -11.46 7.00
N SER A 266 11.15 -12.44 6.46
CA SER A 266 11.38 -13.72 7.13
C SER A 266 12.87 -14.01 7.11
N CYS A 267 13.52 -14.00 8.26
CA CYS A 267 14.77 -14.73 8.42
C CYS A 267 14.38 -16.20 8.55
N THR A 268 14.71 -17.02 7.54
CA THR A 268 14.64 -18.48 7.66
C THR A 268 15.55 -18.91 8.80
N ALA A 269 14.97 -19.18 9.97
CA ALA A 269 15.55 -20.12 10.91
C ALA A 269 15.42 -21.53 10.33
N ALA A 270 16.24 -21.83 9.33
CA ALA A 270 16.65 -23.19 9.06
C ALA A 270 17.62 -23.61 10.17
N MET A 271 17.09 -23.92 11.35
CA MET A 271 17.80 -24.69 12.37
C MET A 271 16.77 -25.54 13.12
N GLN A 272 16.45 -26.68 12.53
CA GLN A 272 15.92 -27.80 13.28
C GLN A 272 16.95 -28.94 13.22
N CYS A 273 17.82 -28.89 14.22
CA CYS A 273 18.42 -30.01 14.93
C CYS A 273 18.63 -31.31 14.14
N CYS A 274 19.80 -31.41 13.50
CA CYS A 274 20.48 -32.68 13.30
C CYS A 274 21.82 -32.62 14.04
N SER A 275 21.83 -33.13 15.28
CA SER A 275 22.93 -33.89 15.91
C SER A 275 22.84 -33.74 17.43
N THR A 276 22.39 -34.81 18.07
CA THR A 276 22.49 -35.04 19.51
C THR A 276 23.95 -34.91 19.96
N ASP A 277 24.21 -33.93 20.84
CA ASP A 277 25.46 -33.88 21.59
C ASP A 277 25.51 -34.98 22.64
N PHE A 278 26.60 -35.74 22.58
CA PHE A 278 27.10 -36.64 23.61
C PHE A 278 27.46 -35.85 24.88
N PRO A 279 27.07 -36.31 26.08
CA PRO A 279 27.82 -36.01 27.29
C PRO A 279 28.88 -37.10 27.53
N ARG A 280 30.16 -36.70 27.52
CA ARG A 280 31.22 -37.44 28.21
C ARG A 280 31.01 -37.29 29.71
N LEU A 281 30.74 -38.39 30.39
CA LEU A 281 31.06 -38.57 31.81
C LEU A 281 31.83 -39.87 31.98
N THR A 282 32.87 -39.77 32.80
CA THR A 282 33.96 -40.72 32.99
C THR A 282 33.65 -41.82 34.01
N ALA A 283 34.27 -42.98 33.77
CA ALA A 283 34.76 -43.97 34.72
C ALA A 283 33.75 -44.83 35.54
N SER A 284 33.67 -46.12 35.19
CA SER A 284 34.18 -47.25 36.00
C SER A 284 33.75 -48.62 35.43
N ARG A 285 34.72 -49.54 35.32
CA ARG A 285 34.57 -51.01 35.11
C ARG A 285 33.95 -51.66 36.37
N PRO A 286 33.46 -52.93 36.40
CA PRO A 286 34.01 -54.08 35.64
C PRO A 286 33.07 -55.25 35.20
N LEU A 287 33.64 -56.10 34.32
CA LEU A 287 33.58 -57.59 34.24
C LEU A 287 32.33 -58.38 33.80
N CYS A 288 32.60 -59.34 32.88
CA CYS A 288 32.01 -60.69 32.68
C CYS A 288 30.63 -60.77 31.98
N LYS A 289 30.35 -61.66 31.00
CA LYS A 289 30.80 -63.05 30.71
C LYS A 289 30.42 -63.43 29.26
N HIS A 290 31.23 -64.37 28.74
CA HIS A 290 31.07 -65.31 27.61
C HIS A 290 31.14 -64.78 26.17
#